data_AF-A0A8J1MBZ9-F1
#
_entry.id   AF-A0A8J1MBZ9-F1
#
_cell.length_a   1.000
_cell.length_b   1.000
_cell.length_c   1.000
_cell.angle_alpha   90.00
_cell.angle_beta   90.00
_cell.angle_gamma   90.00
#
_symmetry.space_group_name_H-M   'P 1'
#
loop_
_entity.id
_entity.type
_entity.pdbx_description
1 polymer ?
#
loop_
_entity_poly.entity_id
_entity_poly.type
_entity_poly.pdbx_seq_one_letter_code
_entity_poly.pdbx_strand_id
1 'polypeptide(L)'
;MKHIILCTHFFLMVLGFGQAQDCAVTPAERVDCGYPSITEADCKAKSCCFDSSIINVKWCFYKASEGPLKKLECSGDPYKRKDCGFPGITEKQCKQNGCCFDSSIVGVKWCYTRTASTTTTTTPGKGYA
;
A
#
# COMPACT_ATOMS: atom_id res chain seq x y z
N MET A 1 -42.59 -2.42 24.66
CA MET A 1 -42.00 -1.09 24.31
C MET A 1 -40.68 -0.79 25.06
N LYS A 2 -39.85 -1.79 25.41
CA LYS A 2 -38.54 -1.60 26.09
C LYS A 2 -37.33 -2.08 25.27
N HIS A 3 -37.55 -2.83 24.18
CA HIS A 3 -36.48 -3.37 23.33
C HIS A 3 -36.02 -2.42 22.22
N ILE A 4 -36.81 -1.41 21.86
CA ILE A 4 -36.45 -0.43 20.82
C ILE A 4 -35.36 0.55 21.30
N ILE A 5 -35.27 0.81 22.61
CA ILE A 5 -34.34 1.80 23.18
C ILE A 5 -32.89 1.25 23.28
N LEU A 6 -32.70 -0.07 23.43
CA LEU A 6 -31.35 -0.65 23.45
C LEU A 6 -30.66 -0.63 22.07
N CYS A 7 -31.41 -0.77 20.97
CA CYS A 7 -30.85 -0.70 19.62
C CYS A 7 -30.40 0.71 19.22
N THR A 8 -31.11 1.75 19.69
CA THR A 8 -30.78 3.14 19.33
C THR A 8 -29.59 3.70 20.11
N HIS A 9 -29.31 3.18 21.32
CA HIS A 9 -28.12 3.57 22.09
C HIS A 9 -26.85 2.87 21.64
N PHE A 10 -26.95 1.63 21.15
CA PHE A 10 -25.79 0.90 20.63
C PHE A 10 -25.30 1.49 19.29
N PHE A 11 -26.20 2.11 18.51
CA PHE A 11 -25.88 2.74 17.23
C PHE A 11 -25.16 4.10 17.37
N LEU A 12 -25.27 4.78 18.52
CA LEU A 12 -24.66 6.09 18.77
C LEU A 12 -23.18 6.03 19.21
N MET A 13 -22.70 4.90 19.74
CA MET A 13 -21.32 4.75 20.25
C MET A 13 -20.26 4.49 19.16
N VAL A 14 -20.65 4.33 17.88
CA VAL A 14 -19.69 4.12 16.78
C VAL A 14 -19.17 5.45 16.19
N LEU A 15 -19.68 6.58 16.68
CA LEU A 15 -19.30 7.92 16.25
C LEU A 15 -18.07 8.42 17.02
N GLY A 16 -16.87 8.04 16.56
CA GLY A 16 -15.68 8.82 16.88
C GLY A 16 -14.44 8.04 17.27
N PHE A 17 -13.83 7.33 16.32
CA PHE A 17 -12.38 7.13 16.33
C PHE A 17 -11.78 8.10 15.31
N GLY A 18 -11.27 9.24 15.79
CA GLY A 18 -10.60 10.22 14.96
C GLY A 18 -9.36 9.62 14.29
N GLN A 19 -9.39 9.51 12.97
CA GLN A 19 -8.30 8.98 12.13
C GLN A 19 -7.13 9.96 11.97
N ALA A 20 -6.73 10.69 13.01
CA ALA A 20 -5.64 11.66 12.91
C ALA A 20 -4.25 10.99 12.99
N GLN A 21 -4.15 9.88 13.74
CA GLN A 21 -2.86 9.23 14.03
C GLN A 21 -2.26 8.51 12.80
N ASP A 22 -3.09 8.05 11.87
CA ASP A 22 -2.66 7.17 10.78
C ASP A 22 -1.96 7.91 9.61
N CYS A 23 -1.95 9.25 9.62
CA CYS A 23 -1.25 10.05 8.62
C CYS A 23 0.15 10.51 9.05
N ALA A 24 0.60 10.14 10.25
CA ALA A 24 1.94 10.43 10.74
C ALA A 24 2.98 9.50 10.07
N VAL A 25 3.32 9.80 8.80
CA VAL A 25 4.32 9.06 8.01
C VAL A 25 5.47 10.00 7.65
N THR A 26 6.71 9.58 7.95
CA THR A 26 7.89 10.39 7.60
C THR A 26 7.99 10.55 6.08
N PRO A 27 8.47 11.69 5.54
CA PRO A 27 8.49 11.93 4.10
C PRO A 27 9.22 10.85 3.29
N ALA A 28 10.28 10.26 3.85
CA ALA A 28 11.06 9.20 3.23
C ALA A 28 10.32 7.84 3.17
N GLU A 29 9.36 7.62 4.05
CA GLU A 29 8.60 6.36 4.14
C GLU A 29 7.25 6.43 3.42
N ARG A 30 6.85 7.62 2.93
CA ARG A 30 5.61 7.80 2.19
C ARG A 30 5.56 6.89 0.96
N VAL A 31 4.43 6.24 0.78
CA VAL A 31 4.12 5.42 -0.41
C VAL A 31 3.06 6.16 -1.21
N ASP A 32 3.29 6.31 -2.50
CA ASP A 32 2.45 7.14 -3.37
C ASP A 32 1.03 6.57 -3.49
N CYS A 33 0.02 7.40 -3.19
CA CYS A 33 -1.39 7.05 -3.35
C CYS A 33 -2.09 7.86 -4.46
N GLY A 34 -1.36 8.72 -5.15
CA GLY A 34 -1.91 9.70 -6.07
C GLY A 34 -1.24 9.70 -7.43
N TYR A 35 -1.19 10.89 -8.01
CA TYR A 35 -0.49 11.22 -9.24
C TYR A 35 0.12 12.63 -9.10
N PRO A 36 1.07 13.02 -9.95
CA PRO A 36 1.65 14.36 -9.90
C PRO A 36 0.56 15.44 -9.96
N SER A 37 0.68 16.46 -9.12
CA SER A 37 -0.28 17.59 -9.06
C SER A 37 -1.70 17.23 -8.64
N ILE A 38 -1.92 16.08 -8.00
CA ILE A 38 -3.22 15.74 -7.38
C ILE A 38 -3.63 16.80 -6.35
N THR A 39 -4.92 17.14 -6.31
CA THR A 39 -5.45 18.06 -5.30
C THR A 39 -5.59 17.39 -3.94
N GLU A 40 -5.61 18.19 -2.86
CA GLU A 40 -5.88 17.68 -1.52
C GLU A 40 -7.23 16.96 -1.44
N ALA A 41 -8.26 17.52 -2.09
CA ALA A 41 -9.60 16.95 -2.12
C ALA A 41 -9.62 15.58 -2.81
N ASP A 42 -8.97 15.45 -3.98
CA ASP A 42 -8.90 14.18 -4.70
C ASP A 42 -8.09 13.14 -3.93
N CYS A 43 -6.99 13.55 -3.29
CA CYS A 43 -6.18 12.65 -2.46
C CYS A 43 -6.99 12.11 -1.28
N LYS A 44 -7.71 12.99 -0.55
CA LYS A 44 -8.57 12.60 0.56
C LYS A 44 -9.76 11.76 0.11
N ALA A 45 -10.32 12.03 -1.07
CA ALA A 45 -11.37 11.21 -1.67
C ALA A 45 -10.90 9.77 -1.97
N LYS A 46 -9.61 9.58 -2.24
CA LYS A 46 -8.96 8.26 -2.34
C LYS A 46 -8.68 7.62 -0.98
N SER A 47 -9.15 8.21 0.12
CA SER A 47 -8.92 7.78 1.50
C SER A 47 -7.45 7.81 1.93
N CYS A 48 -6.66 8.70 1.33
CA CYS A 48 -5.23 8.86 1.58
C CYS A 48 -4.89 10.15 2.33
N CYS A 49 -3.66 10.21 2.82
CA CYS A 49 -3.11 11.34 3.55
C CYS A 49 -2.52 12.36 2.57
N PHE A 50 -2.75 13.64 2.86
CA PHE A 50 -2.20 14.73 2.07
C PHE A 50 -1.34 15.65 2.95
N ASP A 51 -0.11 15.93 2.52
CA ASP A 51 0.77 16.92 3.14
C ASP A 51 1.75 17.51 2.11
N SER A 52 1.51 18.77 1.77
CA SER A 52 2.32 19.56 0.83
C SER A 52 3.30 20.53 1.51
N SER A 53 3.50 20.41 2.83
CA SER A 53 4.40 21.31 3.58
C SER A 53 5.89 21.14 3.22
N ILE A 54 6.25 20.02 2.57
CA ILE A 54 7.61 19.69 2.16
C ILE A 54 7.65 19.53 0.64
N ILE A 55 8.53 20.24 -0.04
CA ILE A 55 8.70 20.14 -1.50
C ILE A 55 9.49 18.88 -1.89
N ASN A 56 9.34 18.42 -3.14
CA ASN A 56 10.05 17.25 -3.70
C ASN A 56 9.80 15.91 -2.97
N VAL A 57 8.70 15.80 -2.23
CA VAL A 57 8.25 14.53 -1.62
C VAL A 57 6.83 14.20 -2.05
N LYS A 58 6.37 13.01 -1.69
CA LYS A 58 5.01 12.55 -1.99
C LYS A 58 4.02 13.33 -1.15
N TRP A 59 3.21 14.16 -1.80
CA TRP A 59 2.16 14.93 -1.12
C TRP A 59 0.93 14.08 -0.83
N CYS A 60 0.53 13.22 -1.75
CA CYS A 60 -0.54 12.23 -1.53
C CYS A 60 0.05 10.85 -1.26
N PHE A 61 -0.17 10.32 -0.07
CA PHE A 61 0.45 9.07 0.37
C PHE A 61 -0.52 8.19 1.18
N TYR A 62 -0.28 6.89 1.14
CA TYR A 62 -1.03 5.93 1.96
C TYR A 62 -0.79 6.18 3.45
N LYS A 63 -1.79 5.82 4.26
CA LYS A 63 -1.73 5.81 5.71
C LYS A 63 -0.60 4.89 6.22
N ALA A 64 -0.11 5.13 7.44
CA ALA A 64 0.94 4.33 8.07
C ALA A 64 0.58 2.84 8.13
N SER A 65 -0.68 2.52 8.40
CA SER A 65 -1.22 1.15 8.44
C SER A 65 -1.26 0.45 7.06
N GLU A 66 -1.37 1.21 5.97
CA GLU A 66 -1.57 0.67 4.61
C GLU A 66 -0.30 0.73 3.77
N GLY A 67 0.52 1.78 3.96
CA GLY A 67 1.74 2.06 3.21
C GLY A 67 2.66 0.85 3.08
N PRO A 68 3.06 0.17 4.17
CA PRO A 68 3.93 -1.00 4.09
C PRO A 68 3.41 -2.12 3.18
N LEU A 69 2.10 -2.37 3.18
CA LEU A 69 1.46 -3.37 2.32
C LEU A 69 1.39 -2.91 0.85
N LYS A 70 1.27 -1.60 0.62
CA LYS A 70 1.31 -0.98 -0.71
C LYS A 70 2.72 -0.86 -1.26
N LYS A 71 3.74 -0.79 -0.38
CA LYS A 71 5.18 -0.81 -0.68
C LYS A 71 5.70 -2.20 -1.03
N LEU A 72 4.94 -3.28 -0.79
CA LEU A 72 5.36 -4.60 -1.25
C LEU A 72 5.48 -4.52 -2.78
N GLU A 73 6.71 -4.50 -3.26
CA GLU A 73 7.00 -4.07 -4.61
C GLU A 73 6.64 -5.18 -5.60
N CYS A 74 6.25 -4.76 -6.80
CA CYS A 74 6.20 -5.63 -7.98
C CYS A 74 7.58 -5.80 -8.62
N SER A 75 8.63 -5.83 -7.81
CA SER A 75 10.02 -6.02 -8.22
C SER A 75 10.60 -7.28 -7.57
N GLY A 76 11.73 -7.75 -8.11
CA GLY A 76 12.35 -9.01 -7.72
C GLY A 76 12.79 -9.82 -8.93
N ASP A 77 13.67 -10.79 -8.69
CA ASP A 77 14.18 -11.70 -9.72
C ASP A 77 13.02 -12.47 -10.38
N PRO A 78 12.80 -12.34 -11.71
CA PRO A 78 11.70 -12.99 -12.43
C PRO A 78 11.63 -14.50 -12.24
N TYR A 79 12.79 -15.15 -12.02
CA TYR A 79 12.89 -16.60 -11.82
C TYR A 79 12.61 -17.03 -10.39
N LYS A 80 12.62 -16.09 -9.42
CA LYS A 80 12.31 -16.33 -8.01
C LYS A 80 10.91 -15.86 -7.60
N ARG A 81 10.14 -15.33 -8.55
CA ARG A 81 8.73 -14.96 -8.37
C ARG A 81 7.92 -16.17 -7.87
N LYS A 82 7.12 -15.97 -6.83
CA LYS A 82 6.15 -16.96 -6.38
C LYS A 82 4.83 -16.74 -7.10
N ASP A 83 4.25 -17.81 -7.61
CA ASP A 83 2.96 -17.76 -8.31
C ASP A 83 1.85 -17.20 -7.41
N CYS A 84 0.96 -16.38 -7.99
CA CYS A 84 -0.14 -15.72 -7.30
C CYS A 84 -1.42 -15.72 -8.16
N GLY A 85 -1.57 -16.71 -9.05
CA GLY A 85 -2.68 -16.77 -9.99
C GLY A 85 -2.91 -18.16 -10.56
N PHE A 86 -3.31 -18.21 -11.83
CA PHE A 86 -3.52 -19.45 -12.58
C PHE A 86 -3.09 -19.25 -14.04
N PRO A 87 -2.81 -20.34 -14.79
CA PRO A 87 -2.44 -20.23 -16.21
C PRO A 87 -3.49 -19.46 -17.02
N GLY A 88 -3.05 -18.45 -17.78
CA GLY A 88 -3.94 -17.61 -18.58
C GLY A 88 -4.67 -16.51 -17.81
N ILE A 89 -4.34 -16.26 -16.53
CA ILE A 89 -4.90 -15.16 -15.75
C ILE A 89 -4.65 -13.80 -16.43
N THR A 90 -5.66 -12.93 -16.44
CA THR A 90 -5.51 -11.57 -16.98
C THR A 90 -4.80 -10.65 -15.99
N GLU A 91 -4.20 -9.57 -16.48
CA GLU A 91 -3.61 -8.52 -15.64
C GLU A 91 -4.61 -7.98 -14.61
N LYS A 92 -5.85 -7.73 -15.03
CA LYS A 92 -6.91 -7.23 -14.16
C LYS A 92 -7.21 -8.20 -13.01
N GLN A 93 -7.39 -9.49 -13.31
CA GLN A 93 -7.65 -10.52 -12.30
C GLN A 93 -6.46 -10.68 -11.34
N CYS A 94 -5.24 -10.66 -11.88
CA CYS A 94 -4.03 -10.75 -11.07
C CYS A 94 -3.91 -9.57 -10.08
N LYS A 95 -4.14 -8.33 -10.55
CA LYS A 95 -4.14 -7.14 -9.68
C LYS A 95 -5.28 -7.16 -8.66
N GLN A 96 -6.45 -7.69 -9.04
CA GLN A 96 -7.58 -7.89 -8.12
C GLN A 96 -7.29 -8.90 -7.02
N ASN A 97 -6.45 -9.92 -7.28
CA ASN A 97 -5.95 -10.85 -6.27
C ASN A 97 -4.92 -10.20 -5.32
N GLY A 98 -4.58 -8.91 -5.50
CA GLY A 98 -3.57 -8.22 -4.70
C GLY A 98 -2.13 -8.57 -5.10
N CYS A 99 -1.94 -9.19 -6.26
CA CYS A 99 -0.65 -9.63 -6.78
C CYS A 99 -0.04 -8.59 -7.74
N CYS A 100 1.12 -8.92 -8.29
CA CYS A 100 1.82 -8.20 -9.34
C CYS A 100 1.69 -8.92 -10.67
N PHE A 101 1.63 -8.16 -11.76
CA PHE A 101 1.55 -8.70 -13.11
C PHE A 101 2.65 -8.15 -14.01
N ASP A 102 3.41 -9.03 -14.66
CA ASP A 102 4.42 -8.68 -15.67
C ASP A 102 4.57 -9.83 -16.68
N SER A 103 4.11 -9.60 -17.91
CA SER A 103 4.19 -10.54 -19.03
C SER A 103 5.32 -10.25 -20.02
N SER A 104 6.25 -9.34 -19.69
CA SER A 104 7.36 -8.95 -20.58
C SER A 104 8.43 -10.03 -20.75
N ILE A 105 8.48 -11.02 -19.83
CA ILE A 105 9.47 -12.10 -19.82
C ILE A 105 8.75 -13.43 -20.03
N VAL A 106 9.21 -14.22 -21.01
CA VAL A 106 8.63 -15.53 -21.32
C VAL A 106 9.19 -16.60 -20.36
N GLY A 107 8.39 -17.59 -20.01
CA GLY A 107 8.82 -18.73 -19.20
C GLY A 107 8.86 -18.48 -17.68
N VAL A 108 8.44 -17.30 -17.22
CA VAL A 108 8.37 -16.95 -15.80
C VAL A 108 6.91 -16.78 -15.33
N LYS A 109 6.72 -16.59 -14.02
CA LYS A 109 5.41 -16.35 -13.43
C LYS A 109 4.97 -14.91 -13.72
N TRP A 110 3.97 -14.78 -14.59
CA TRP A 110 3.42 -13.47 -14.96
C TRP A 110 2.59 -12.85 -13.85
N CYS A 111 1.80 -13.66 -13.13
CA CYS A 111 1.12 -13.23 -11.92
C CYS A 111 1.88 -13.74 -10.69
N TYR A 112 2.40 -12.82 -9.87
CA TYR A 112 3.29 -13.17 -8.77
C TYR A 112 3.01 -12.39 -7.50
N THR A 113 3.36 -12.99 -6.36
CA THR A 113 3.15 -12.39 -5.05
C THR A 113 4.01 -11.13 -4.93
N ARG A 114 3.48 -10.09 -4.28
CA ARG A 114 4.30 -8.95 -3.87
C ARG A 114 5.36 -9.42 -2.88
N THR A 115 6.60 -8.97 -3.04
CA THR A 115 7.67 -9.27 -2.07
C THR A 115 8.02 -8.02 -1.31
N ALA A 116 8.33 -8.17 -0.01
CA ALA A 116 8.97 -7.09 0.73
C ALA A 116 10.24 -6.74 -0.04
N SER A 117 10.40 -5.48 -0.42
CA SER A 117 11.65 -5.01 -0.99
C SER A 117 12.73 -5.34 0.02
N THR A 118 13.53 -6.37 -0.26
CA THR A 118 14.84 -6.52 0.38
C THR A 118 15.62 -5.32 -0.09
N THR A 119 15.44 -4.20 0.62
CA THR A 119 16.50 -3.22 0.75
C THR A 119 17.69 -4.07 1.14
N THR A 120 18.68 -4.14 0.27
CA THR A 120 19.99 -4.65 0.63
C THR A 120 20.39 -3.88 1.88
N THR A 121 20.12 -4.46 3.05
CA THR A 121 20.94 -4.23 4.22
C THR A 121 22.30 -4.72 3.76
N THR A 122 23.06 -3.79 3.18
CA THR A 122 24.50 -3.82 3.25
C THR A 122 24.79 -3.89 4.73
N THR A 123 24.92 -5.12 5.23
CA THR A 123 25.71 -5.41 6.42
C THR A 123 26.99 -4.59 6.25
N PRO A 124 27.38 -3.75 7.23
CA PRO A 124 28.71 -3.19 7.22
C PRO A 124 29.66 -4.39 7.19
N GLY A 125 30.24 -4.65 6.02
CA GLY A 125 31.29 -5.63 5.88
C GLY A 125 32.37 -5.23 6.87
N LYS A 126 32.66 -6.12 7.80
CA LYS A 126 33.85 -6.07 8.65
C LYS A 126 35.04 -5.80 7.73
N GLY A 127 35.61 -4.60 7.82
CA GLY A 127 36.91 -4.32 7.25
C GLY A 127 37.91 -5.26 7.89
N TYR A 128 38.49 -6.15 7.12
CA TYR A 128 39.72 -6.83 7.50
C TYR A 128 40.89 -5.91 7.13
N ALA A 129 41.83 -5.88 8.07
CA ALA A 129 43.02 -5.03 8.20
C ALA A 129 43.76 -4.68 6.90
#